data_AF-A0A7S1JV47-F1
#
_entry.id   AF-A0A7S1JV47-F1
#
_cell.length_a   1.000
_cell.length_b   1.000
_cell.length_c   1.000
_cell.angle_alpha   90.00
_cell.angle_beta   90.00
_cell.angle_gamma   90.00
#
_symmetry.space_group_name_H-M   'P 1'
#
loop_
_entity.id
_entity.type
_entity.pdbx_description
1 polymer ?
#
loop_
_entity_poly.entity_id
_entity_poly.type
_entity_poly.pdbx_seq_one_letter_code
_entity_poly.pdbx_strand_id
1 'polypeptide(L)'
;TQAQVLQQQLNCEPSCGDYNPGGNGYDIRGSQKWTGDSITVSCLPNATREAGTDGEIVTCRESGAWTLKQLICRAPCNVPTDQFGRSYDYRSYLTSFGQGAIAS
;
A
#
# COMPACT_ATOMS: atom_id res chain seq x y z
N THR A 1 57.61 4.35 12.09
CA THR A 1 56.39 3.81 12.72
C THR A 1 55.32 3.75 11.65
N GLN A 2 54.97 2.56 11.16
CA GLN A 2 53.99 2.39 10.08
C GLN A 2 52.58 2.41 10.68
N ALA A 3 51.76 3.39 10.27
CA ALA A 3 50.35 3.44 10.63
C ALA A 3 49.61 2.37 9.80
N GLN A 4 49.06 1.36 10.48
CA GLN A 4 48.18 0.39 9.84
C GLN A 4 46.84 1.07 9.53
N VAL A 5 46.58 1.27 8.24
CA VAL A 5 45.27 1.71 7.74
C VAL A 5 44.31 0.53 7.88
N LEU A 6 43.34 0.63 8.80
CA LEU A 6 42.18 -0.27 8.82
C LEU A 6 41.42 -0.04 7.51
N GLN A 7 41.48 -1.00 6.59
CA GLN A 7 40.65 -0.98 5.39
C GLN A 7 39.20 -1.22 5.83
N GLN A 8 38.45 -0.14 5.98
CA GLN A 8 37.00 -0.21 6.16
C GLN A 8 36.39 -0.51 4.79
N GLN A 9 36.01 -1.78 4.59
CA GLN A 9 35.44 -2.24 3.33
C GLN A 9 34.03 -1.65 3.19
N LEU A 10 33.84 -0.75 2.23
CA LEU A 10 32.54 -0.17 1.90
C LEU A 10 31.78 -1.15 1.00
N ASN A 11 30.82 -1.88 1.57
CA ASN A 11 29.97 -2.78 0.81
C ASN A 11 28.69 -2.05 0.38
N CYS A 12 28.42 -2.03 -0.92
CA CYS A 12 27.15 -1.53 -1.45
C CYS A 12 26.09 -2.62 -1.30
N GLU A 13 25.14 -2.42 -0.38
CA GLU A 13 24.00 -3.33 -0.22
C GLU A 13 22.82 -2.88 -1.11
N PRO A 14 22.13 -3.82 -1.79
CA PRO A 14 20.93 -3.50 -2.55
C PRO A 14 19.82 -3.00 -1.63
N SER A 15 19.19 -1.88 -2.03
CA SER A 15 17.94 -1.40 -1.44
C SER A 15 16.77 -1.70 -2.35
N CYS A 16 15.62 -2.05 -1.76
CA CYS A 16 14.37 -2.23 -2.49
C CYS A 16 13.59 -0.92 -2.70
N GLY A 17 14.07 0.20 -2.14
CA GLY A 17 13.32 1.46 -2.16
C GLY A 17 12.02 1.40 -1.33
N ASP A 18 11.23 2.47 -1.43
CA ASP A 18 9.97 2.58 -0.71
C ASP A 18 8.95 1.58 -1.28
N TYR A 19 8.27 0.86 -0.40
CA TYR A 19 7.27 -0.11 -0.81
C TYR A 19 5.97 0.58 -1.25
N ASN A 20 5.47 0.22 -2.43
CA ASN A 20 4.20 0.69 -2.95
C ASN A 20 3.41 -0.50 -3.54
N PRO A 21 2.33 -0.97 -2.87
CA PRO A 21 1.51 -2.08 -3.36
C PRO A 21 0.57 -1.69 -4.52
N GLY A 22 0.51 -0.41 -4.88
CA GLY A 22 -0.45 0.15 -5.83
C GLY A 22 -1.84 0.34 -5.21
N GLY A 23 -2.48 1.49 -5.49
CA GLY A 23 -3.82 1.81 -4.99
C GLY A 23 -3.83 2.37 -3.56
N ASN A 24 -5.01 2.81 -3.12
CA ASN A 24 -5.23 3.52 -1.85
C ASN A 24 -5.91 2.66 -0.77
N GLY A 25 -5.85 1.33 -0.90
CA GLY A 25 -6.53 0.38 -0.01
C GLY A 25 -5.66 -0.29 1.06
N TYR A 26 -4.38 0.07 1.15
CA TYR A 26 -3.40 -0.66 1.96
C TYR A 26 -2.84 0.22 3.10
N ASP A 27 -2.63 -0.41 4.27
CA ASP A 27 -1.84 0.10 5.40
C ASP A 27 -0.48 -0.61 5.39
N ILE A 28 0.61 0.16 5.43
CA ILE A 28 1.99 -0.35 5.37
C ILE A 28 2.70 -0.01 6.68
N ARG A 29 3.16 -1.04 7.38
CA ARG A 29 3.89 -0.90 8.65
C ARG A 29 5.33 -1.36 8.50
N GLY A 30 6.24 -0.48 8.84
CA GLY A 30 7.68 -0.65 8.64
C GLY A 30 8.23 0.42 7.68
N SER A 31 9.51 0.71 7.80
CA SER A 31 10.19 1.76 7.00
C SER A 31 11.57 1.34 6.51
N GLN A 32 12.00 0.13 6.86
CA GLN A 32 13.29 -0.40 6.49
C GLN A 32 13.21 -0.93 5.05
N LYS A 33 14.29 -0.78 4.27
CA LYS A 33 14.28 -0.96 2.80
C LYS A 33 15.54 -1.63 2.27
N TRP A 34 16.35 -2.19 3.15
CA TRP A 34 17.58 -2.89 2.84
C TRP A 34 17.31 -4.38 2.73
N THR A 35 18.20 -5.07 2.04
CA THR A 35 18.11 -6.53 1.85
C THR A 35 17.91 -7.23 3.19
N GLY A 36 16.92 -8.13 3.26
CA GLY A 36 16.52 -8.86 4.47
C GLY A 36 15.47 -8.15 5.33
N ASP A 37 15.26 -6.84 5.16
CA ASP A 37 14.20 -6.12 5.86
C ASP A 37 12.82 -6.62 5.44
N SER A 38 11.87 -6.55 6.37
CA SER A 38 10.50 -6.95 6.15
C SER A 38 9.54 -5.89 6.66
N ILE A 39 8.40 -5.77 5.98
CA ILE A 39 7.30 -4.89 6.35
C ILE A 39 5.99 -5.67 6.36
N THR A 40 5.01 -5.15 7.08
CA THR A 40 3.67 -5.74 7.17
C THR A 40 2.71 -4.94 6.32
N VAL A 41 1.95 -5.65 5.48
CA VAL A 41 0.93 -5.09 4.59
C VAL A 41 -0.45 -5.55 5.05
N SER A 42 -1.32 -4.60 5.35
CA SER A 42 -2.71 -4.85 5.73
C SER A 42 -3.67 -4.07 4.84
N CYS A 43 -4.94 -4.43 4.83
CA CYS A 43 -5.99 -3.58 4.28
C CYS A 43 -6.29 -2.43 5.24
N LEU A 44 -6.61 -1.26 4.70
CA LEU A 44 -7.17 -0.18 5.50
C LEU A 44 -8.55 -0.58 6.10
N PRO A 45 -8.97 0.01 7.23
CA PRO A 45 -10.24 -0.35 7.88
C PRO A 45 -11.48 -0.24 6.99
N ASN A 46 -11.47 0.64 5.98
CA ASN A 46 -12.58 0.85 5.05
C ASN A 46 -12.39 0.11 3.71
N ALA A 47 -11.32 -0.65 3.52
CA ALA A 47 -11.05 -1.42 2.31
C ALA A 47 -11.59 -2.86 2.44
N THR A 48 -12.03 -3.42 1.32
CA THR A 48 -12.44 -4.83 1.24
C THR A 48 -11.25 -5.71 0.88
N ARG A 49 -11.01 -6.77 1.67
CA ARG A 49 -10.02 -7.81 1.34
C ARG A 49 -10.61 -8.80 0.34
N GLU A 50 -10.07 -8.82 -0.87
CA GLU A 50 -10.53 -9.69 -1.96
C GLU A 50 -9.75 -11.01 -2.04
N ALA A 51 -8.48 -11.01 -1.60
CA ALA A 51 -7.62 -12.18 -1.61
C ALA A 51 -6.51 -12.06 -0.56
N GLY A 52 -5.84 -13.17 -0.27
CA GLY A 52 -4.70 -13.24 0.65
C GLY A 52 -5.07 -13.06 2.12
N THR A 53 -4.04 -12.87 2.95
CA THR A 53 -4.16 -12.75 4.41
C THR A 53 -3.83 -11.33 4.84
N ASP A 54 -4.64 -10.77 5.73
CA ASP A 54 -4.36 -9.45 6.29
C ASP A 54 -3.11 -9.50 7.19
N GLY A 55 -2.25 -8.48 7.10
CA GLY A 55 -0.96 -8.49 7.77
C GLY A 55 0.10 -9.35 7.07
N GLU A 56 0.01 -9.48 5.74
CA GLU A 56 0.99 -10.20 4.93
C GLU A 56 2.38 -9.56 5.05
N ILE A 57 3.40 -10.40 5.24
CA ILE A 57 4.79 -9.95 5.34
C ILE A 57 5.40 -9.94 3.93
N VAL A 58 5.98 -8.82 3.55
CA VAL A 58 6.80 -8.71 2.34
C VAL A 58 8.23 -8.35 2.71
N THR A 59 9.20 -8.96 2.02
CA THR A 59 10.62 -8.92 2.39
C THR A 59 11.44 -8.37 1.22
N CYS A 60 12.45 -7.55 1.53
CA CYS A 60 13.38 -7.04 0.54
C CYS A 60 14.41 -8.12 0.17
N ARG A 61 14.43 -8.53 -1.09
CA ARG A 61 15.35 -9.58 -1.58
C ARG A 61 16.70 -9.00 -1.99
N GLU A 62 17.71 -9.86 -2.05
CA GLU A 62 19.07 -9.53 -2.55
C GLU A 62 19.08 -8.95 -3.96
N SER A 63 18.04 -9.19 -4.76
CA SER A 63 17.88 -8.58 -6.08
C SER A 63 17.52 -7.10 -6.05
N GLY A 64 17.33 -6.50 -4.86
CA GLY A 64 16.79 -5.14 -4.72
C GLY A 64 15.29 -5.05 -5.04
N ALA A 65 14.55 -6.15 -4.90
CA ALA A 65 13.11 -6.18 -5.15
C ALA A 65 12.35 -6.82 -3.98
N TRP A 66 11.24 -6.20 -3.61
CA TRP A 66 10.30 -6.77 -2.64
C TRP A 66 9.74 -8.12 -3.13
N THR A 67 9.37 -9.00 -2.19
CA THR A 67 8.64 -10.25 -2.50
C THR A 67 7.26 -9.94 -3.07
N LEU A 68 6.73 -10.90 -3.85
CA LEU A 68 5.37 -10.79 -4.39
C LEU A 68 4.35 -10.96 -3.27
N LYS A 69 3.38 -10.05 -3.24
CA LYS A 69 2.26 -10.03 -2.31
C LYS A 69 1.04 -10.76 -2.91
N GLN A 70 0.32 -11.53 -2.10
CA GLN A 70 -0.95 -12.17 -2.47
C GLN A 70 -2.19 -11.40 -1.99
N LEU A 71 -2.05 -10.55 -0.97
CA LEU A 71 -3.11 -9.73 -0.39
C LEU A 71 -3.60 -8.71 -1.42
N ILE A 72 -4.91 -8.71 -1.67
CA ILE A 72 -5.58 -7.74 -2.53
C ILE A 72 -6.60 -6.97 -1.69
N CYS A 73 -6.39 -5.66 -1.57
CA CYS A 73 -7.28 -4.74 -0.87
C CYS A 73 -7.91 -3.77 -1.87
N ARG A 74 -9.24 -3.74 -1.92
CA ARG A 74 -10.00 -2.78 -2.73
C ARG A 74 -10.53 -1.67 -1.83
N ALA A 75 -9.98 -0.46 -2.01
CA ALA A 75 -10.54 0.74 -1.38
C ALA A 75 -11.91 1.09 -1.99
N PRO A 76 -12.79 1.74 -1.21
CA PRO A 76 -14.04 2.25 -1.74
C PRO A 76 -13.76 3.34 -2.77
N CYS A 77 -14.61 3.42 -3.80
CA CYS A 77 -14.58 4.53 -4.73
C CYS A 77 -14.89 5.84 -4.00
N ASN A 78 -14.18 6.91 -4.35
CA ASN A 78 -14.62 8.24 -3.95
C ASN A 78 -16.00 8.50 -4.54
N VAL A 79 -16.85 9.18 -3.77
CA VAL A 79 -18.13 9.67 -4.30
C VAL A 79 -17.81 10.59 -5.48
N PRO A 80 -18.42 10.38 -6.67
CA PRO A 80 -18.25 11.29 -7.79
C PRO A 80 -18.54 12.72 -7.35
N THR A 81 -17.59 13.62 -7.59
CA THR A 81 -17.78 15.05 -7.34
C THR A 81 -18.61 15.65 -8.46
N ASP A 82 -19.21 16.80 -8.20
CA ASP A 82 -19.98 17.61 -9.15
C ASP A 82 -19.13 18.16 -10.32
N GLN A 83 -17.82 17.87 -10.34
CA GLN A 83 -16.89 18.29 -11.38
C GLN A 83 -17.26 17.81 -12.79
N PHE A 84 -18.09 16.78 -12.90
CA PHE A 84 -18.58 16.26 -14.19
C PHE A 84 -20.00 16.75 -14.54
N GLY A 85 -20.56 17.67 -13.75
CA GLY A 85 -21.88 18.28 -13.95
C GLY A 85 -23.02 17.51 -13.29
N ARG A 86 -24.23 18.08 -13.36
CA ARG A 86 -25.43 17.61 -12.62
C ARG A 86 -25.82 16.15 -12.90
N SER A 87 -25.44 15.58 -14.05
CA SER A 87 -25.70 14.17 -14.34
C SER A 87 -24.90 13.20 -13.44
N TYR A 88 -23.85 13.69 -12.79
CA TYR A 88 -22.98 12.93 -11.89
C TYR A 88 -23.14 13.38 -10.42
N ASP A 89 -24.10 14.26 -10.13
CA ASP A 89 -24.41 14.66 -8.76
C ASP A 89 -25.12 13.51 -8.04
N TYR A 90 -24.39 12.85 -7.14
CA TYR A 90 -24.90 11.77 -6.30
C TYR A 90 -26.07 12.22 -5.40
N ARG A 91 -26.17 13.50 -5.02
CA ARG A 91 -27.27 14.01 -4.19
C ARG A 91 -28.61 14.05 -4.95
N SER A 92 -28.55 14.28 -6.26
CA SER A 92 -29.72 14.22 -7.13
C SER A 92 -30.30 12.80 -7.23
N TYR A 93 -29.44 11.76 -7.12
CA TYR A 93 -29.87 10.35 -7.10
C TYR A 93 -30.60 9.94 -5.81
N LEU A 94 -30.12 10.40 -4.65
CA LEU A 94 -30.74 10.08 -3.35
C LEU A 94 -32.10 10.74 -3.16
N THR A 95 -32.32 11.88 -3.82
CA THR A 95 -33.58 12.65 -3.72
C THR A 95 -34.62 12.20 -4.75
N SER A 96 -34.23 11.56 -5.85
CA SER A 96 -35.15 11.07 -6.89
C SER A 96 -35.73 9.67 -6.62
N PHE A 97 -35.06 8.83 -5.84
CA PHE A 97 -35.49 7.44 -5.53
C PHE A 97 -35.70 7.23 -4.03
N GLY A 98 -36.64 7.99 -3.44
CA GLY A 98 -36.92 8.07 -2.01
C GLY A 98 -36.61 6.82 -1.17
N GLN A 99 -35.87 7.02 -0.07
CA GLN A 99 -35.62 6.10 1.03
C GLN A 99 -35.50 4.61 0.65
N GLY A 100 -34.30 4.22 0.21
CA GLY A 100 -33.80 2.86 0.35
C GLY A 100 -32.41 2.92 0.95
N ALA A 101 -32.26 2.50 2.21
CA ALA A 101 -31.01 2.51 2.94
C ALA A 101 -29.89 1.77 2.18
N ILE A 102 -28.74 2.41 1.99
CA ILE A 102 -27.46 1.69 1.97
C ILE A 102 -26.87 1.77 3.38
N ALA A 103 -27.44 0.96 4.27
CA ALA A 103 -26.80 0.65 5.53
C ALA A 103 -25.53 -0.17 5.26
N SER A 104 -24.50 0.15 6.04
CA SER A 104 -23.25 -0.61 6.17
C SER A 104 -23.49 -2.00 6.72
#